data_AF-A0A1J4JRI0-F1
#
_entry.id   AF-A0A1J4JRI0-F1
#
_cell.length_a   1.000
_cell.length_b   1.000
_cell.length_c   1.000
_cell.angle_alpha   90.00
_cell.angle_beta   90.00
_cell.angle_gamma   90.00
#
_symmetry.space_group_name_H-M   'P 1'
#
loop_
_entity.id
_entity.type
_entity.pdbx_description
1 polymer ?
#
loop_
_entity_poly.entity_id
_entity_poly.type
_entity_poly.pdbx_seq_one_letter_code
_entity_poly.pdbx_strand_id
1 'polypeptide(L)'
;MLDIIKHENSLPASQEIREKLANFIPILLQFLYIPDLNVQKIACKSCAELSSYISYQLCQEFVSSFLSFIDTDSGYDSISELEEYEKFLLSILIPKFNNVLPFSYATELYHFLDEKTVESSEIATLAIYILIDGISAWSKHMDTHEEKVRFYANIIDATLRQSRSLFLDTRFAAVACSNISAFISAFPLLIANAANDLNNPSKTMKIVNVYTNVTLRNPSICGGYTSDLLAKTCIDYPQYSDEMIKTLELHATLFHFIKVLNDFIAIGLQSGEIKVYQSRKILFSEQIFREGSKIDFIEIGPDRKYGVAISQQDKCAKVFYLIEPVKKLFRKKSRLLSTLEIPVLKEDESYSVKWIDEQNCSVTTVNKK
;
A
#
# COMPACT_ATOMS: atom_id res chain seq x y z
N MET A 1 16.40 -13.69 11.95
CA MET A 1 15.61 -12.87 11.00
C MET A 1 16.09 -11.40 11.06
N LEU A 2 17.41 -11.20 11.08
CA LEU A 2 18.10 -9.90 11.22
C LEU A 2 19.50 -9.93 10.56
N ASP A 3 19.75 -10.82 9.60
CA ASP A 3 21.06 -10.99 8.95
C ASP A 3 20.96 -11.03 7.41
N ILE A 4 20.15 -10.15 6.81
CA ILE A 4 20.18 -9.90 5.36
C ILE A 4 20.31 -8.40 5.11
N ILE A 5 21.35 -7.81 5.68
CA ILE A 5 21.93 -6.55 5.19
C ILE A 5 23.43 -6.77 5.21
N LYS A 6 23.95 -7.53 4.25
CA LYS A 6 25.37 -7.53 3.93
C LYS A 6 25.58 -8.05 2.50
N HIS A 7 26.09 -7.12 1.70
CA HIS A 7 26.66 -7.24 0.35
C HIS A 7 25.81 -6.80 -0.85
N GLU A 8 25.57 -5.49 -0.94
CA GLU A 8 25.61 -4.77 -2.23
C GLU A 8 26.84 -3.85 -2.24
N ASN A 9 28.01 -4.44 -2.50
CA ASN A 9 29.20 -3.68 -2.92
C ASN A 9 29.45 -4.00 -4.40
N SER A 10 28.65 -3.40 -5.28
CA SER A 10 29.05 -3.11 -6.65
C SER A 10 29.14 -1.59 -6.77
N LEU A 11 30.30 -1.08 -7.20
CA LEU A 11 30.50 0.34 -7.51
C LEU A 11 29.26 0.90 -8.23
N PRO A 12 28.63 1.98 -7.74
CA PRO A 12 27.49 2.55 -8.45
C PRO A 12 28.01 3.03 -9.81
N ALA A 13 27.60 2.33 -10.87
CA ALA A 13 27.73 2.88 -12.22
C ALA A 13 27.19 4.31 -12.18
N SER A 14 27.96 5.28 -12.70
CA SER A 14 27.53 6.68 -12.72
C SER A 14 26.16 6.77 -13.39
N GLN A 15 25.34 7.74 -12.99
CA GLN A 15 24.00 7.96 -13.55
C GLN A 15 24.02 7.94 -15.09
N GLU A 16 25.07 8.51 -15.69
CA GLU A 16 25.31 8.50 -17.13
C GLU A 16 25.44 7.09 -17.74
N ILE A 17 26.11 6.15 -17.06
CA ILE A 17 26.21 4.76 -17.51
C ILE A 17 24.83 4.09 -17.45
N ARG A 18 24.05 4.35 -16.40
CA ARG A 18 22.70 3.76 -16.26
C ARG A 18 21.73 4.27 -17.33
N GLU A 19 21.82 5.55 -17.68
CA GLU A 19 21.06 6.14 -18.78
C GLU A 19 21.47 5.54 -20.13
N LYS A 20 22.77 5.32 -20.37
CA LYS A 20 23.23 4.61 -21.58
C LYS A 20 22.74 3.16 -21.62
N LEU A 21 22.65 2.49 -20.47
CA LEU A 21 22.13 1.13 -20.39
C LEU A 21 20.62 1.05 -20.69
N ALA A 22 19.85 2.11 -20.45
CA ALA A 22 18.43 2.15 -20.78
C ALA A 22 18.16 2.01 -22.31
N ASN A 23 19.14 2.33 -23.17
CA ASN A 23 19.06 2.09 -24.61
C ASN A 23 18.92 0.61 -24.98
N PHE A 24 19.28 -0.32 -24.08
CA PHE A 24 19.17 -1.76 -24.33
C PHE A 24 17.77 -2.33 -24.03
N ILE A 25 16.86 -1.55 -23.45
CA ILE A 25 15.51 -2.02 -23.09
C ILE A 25 14.79 -2.68 -24.29
N PRO A 26 14.78 -2.12 -25.52
CA PRO A 26 14.12 -2.78 -26.66
C PRO A 26 14.64 -4.20 -26.92
N ILE A 27 15.95 -4.41 -26.84
CA ILE A 27 16.57 -5.73 -27.03
C ILE A 27 16.22 -6.67 -25.87
N LEU A 28 16.25 -6.16 -24.63
CA LEU A 28 15.87 -6.95 -23.45
C LEU A 28 14.41 -7.40 -23.53
N LEU A 29 13.51 -6.59 -24.06
CA LEU A 29 12.11 -6.97 -24.25
C LEU A 29 11.95 -8.13 -25.24
N GLN A 30 12.74 -8.17 -26.31
CA GLN A 30 12.75 -9.32 -27.23
C GLN A 30 13.24 -10.59 -26.53
N PHE A 31 14.20 -10.48 -25.60
CA PHE A 31 14.70 -11.62 -24.83
C PHE A 31 13.66 -12.27 -23.90
N LEU A 32 12.54 -11.61 -23.61
CA LEU A 32 11.43 -12.22 -22.87
C LEU A 32 10.74 -13.35 -23.66
N TYR A 33 10.90 -13.38 -24.98
CA TYR A 33 10.27 -14.37 -25.86
C TYR A 33 11.22 -15.49 -26.28
N ILE A 34 12.48 -15.46 -25.82
CA ILE A 34 13.42 -16.57 -26.01
C ILE A 34 13.00 -17.73 -25.08
N PRO A 35 12.98 -19.00 -25.53
CA PRO A 35 12.59 -20.15 -24.72
C PRO A 35 13.68 -20.57 -23.70
N ASP A 36 14.27 -19.62 -23.00
CA ASP A 36 15.21 -19.82 -21.90
C ASP A 36 14.76 -19.02 -20.67
N LEU A 37 14.34 -19.73 -19.64
CA LEU A 37 13.81 -19.12 -18.43
C LEU A 37 14.83 -18.21 -17.72
N ASN A 38 16.13 -18.53 -17.75
CA ASN A 38 17.14 -17.69 -17.12
C ASN A 38 17.33 -16.38 -17.88
N VAL A 39 17.31 -16.44 -19.21
CA VAL A 39 17.36 -15.26 -20.08
C VAL A 39 16.14 -14.37 -19.82
N GLN A 40 14.93 -14.94 -19.82
CA GLN A 40 13.69 -14.21 -19.53
C GLN A 40 13.73 -13.52 -18.16
N LYS A 41 14.24 -14.21 -17.14
CA LYS A 41 14.39 -13.69 -15.78
C LYS A 41 15.33 -12.49 -15.70
N ILE A 42 16.47 -12.59 -16.37
CA ILE A 42 17.46 -11.50 -16.43
C ILE A 42 16.85 -10.32 -17.18
N ALA A 43 16.26 -10.58 -18.35
CA ALA A 43 15.61 -9.57 -19.18
C ALA A 43 14.50 -8.83 -18.42
N CYS A 44 13.57 -9.54 -17.78
CA CYS A 44 12.49 -8.96 -16.99
C CYS A 44 13.03 -8.04 -15.89
N LYS A 45 13.99 -8.54 -15.09
CA LYS A 45 14.57 -7.76 -14.00
C LYS A 45 15.32 -6.53 -14.52
N SER A 46 16.12 -6.69 -15.57
CA SER A 46 16.86 -5.58 -16.18
C SER A 46 15.92 -4.54 -16.79
N CYS A 47 14.83 -4.93 -17.47
CA CYS A 47 13.82 -3.99 -17.95
C CYS A 47 13.19 -3.20 -16.80
N ALA A 48 12.80 -3.89 -15.73
CA ALA A 48 12.18 -3.25 -14.56
C ALA A 48 13.13 -2.25 -13.87
N GLU A 49 14.41 -2.59 -13.71
CA GLU A 49 15.40 -1.69 -13.11
C GLU A 49 15.76 -0.53 -14.04
N LEU A 50 15.98 -0.80 -15.32
CA LEU A 50 16.43 0.19 -16.29
C LEU A 50 15.34 1.20 -16.66
N SER A 51 14.06 0.85 -16.55
CA SER A 51 12.95 1.78 -16.84
C SER A 51 13.05 3.09 -16.04
N SER A 52 13.51 3.01 -14.79
CA SER A 52 13.67 4.16 -13.92
C SER A 52 14.69 5.19 -14.45
N TYR A 53 15.64 4.74 -15.28
CA TYR A 53 16.72 5.54 -15.87
C TYR A 53 16.41 6.08 -17.27
N ILE A 54 15.24 5.81 -17.85
CA ILE A 54 14.87 6.38 -19.14
C ILE A 54 14.78 7.90 -19.02
N SER A 55 15.59 8.63 -19.78
CA SER A 55 15.55 10.09 -19.85
C SER A 55 14.40 10.56 -20.75
N TYR A 56 14.01 11.83 -20.64
CA TYR A 56 12.99 12.39 -21.53
C TYR A 56 13.43 12.33 -22.99
N GLN A 57 14.71 12.59 -23.28
CA GLN A 57 15.25 12.49 -24.64
C GLN A 57 15.10 11.07 -25.20
N LEU A 58 15.53 10.05 -24.43
CA LEU A 58 15.42 8.65 -24.87
C LEU A 58 13.96 8.23 -25.05
N CYS A 59 13.06 8.71 -24.19
CA CYS A 59 11.62 8.51 -24.34
C CYS A 59 11.11 9.05 -25.68
N GLN A 60 11.51 10.27 -26.08
CA GLN A 60 11.16 10.85 -27.38
C GLN A 60 11.75 10.04 -28.54
N GLU A 61 12.98 9.54 -28.40
CA GLU A 61 13.59 8.67 -29.42
C GLU A 61 12.77 7.38 -29.62
N PHE A 62 12.36 6.70 -28.55
CA PHE A 62 11.52 5.50 -28.65
C PHE A 62 10.12 5.78 -29.23
N VAL A 63 9.49 6.90 -28.84
CA VAL A 63 8.16 7.25 -29.36
C VAL A 63 8.23 7.72 -30.81
N SER A 64 9.25 8.49 -31.19
CA SER A 64 9.40 8.97 -32.57
C SER A 64 9.69 7.83 -33.56
N SER A 65 10.47 6.82 -33.16
CA SER A 65 10.65 5.63 -33.99
C SER A 65 9.30 4.95 -34.24
N PHE A 66 8.45 4.87 -33.21
CA PHE A 66 7.11 4.29 -33.30
C PHE A 66 6.15 5.12 -34.19
N LEU A 67 6.04 6.43 -33.97
CA LEU A 67 5.12 7.29 -34.74
C LEU A 67 5.47 7.33 -36.24
N SER A 68 6.75 7.19 -36.58
CA SER A 68 7.17 7.11 -37.99
C SER A 68 6.62 5.89 -38.75
N PHE A 69 6.27 4.81 -38.04
CA PHE A 69 5.64 3.63 -38.64
C PHE A 69 4.13 3.80 -38.85
N ILE A 70 3.45 4.55 -37.99
CA ILE A 70 2.00 4.82 -38.10
C ILE A 70 1.70 5.85 -39.19
N ASP A 71 2.56 6.86 -39.37
CA ASP A 71 2.33 7.94 -40.34
C ASP A 71 2.76 7.60 -41.79
N THR A 72 3.33 6.42 -42.02
CA THR A 72 3.69 5.95 -43.38
C THR A 72 2.68 4.92 -43.86
N ASP A 73 2.43 4.85 -45.19
CA ASP A 73 1.63 3.85 -45.93
C ASP A 73 2.05 2.36 -45.67
N SER A 74 2.81 2.09 -44.61
CA SER A 74 3.40 0.81 -44.21
C SER A 74 2.45 -0.11 -43.43
N GLY A 75 1.21 0.32 -43.16
CA GLY A 75 0.10 -0.58 -42.84
C GLY A 75 -0.21 -0.82 -41.36
N TYR A 76 0.11 0.14 -40.48
CA TYR A 76 -0.37 0.12 -39.09
C TYR A 76 -1.35 1.26 -38.80
N ASP A 77 -2.64 0.95 -38.69
CA ASP A 77 -3.72 1.90 -38.39
C ASP A 77 -3.97 2.03 -36.87
N SER A 78 -3.40 1.13 -36.04
CA SER A 78 -3.67 1.04 -34.59
C SER A 78 -2.52 0.43 -33.79
N ILE A 79 -2.42 0.77 -32.50
CA ILE A 79 -1.51 0.10 -31.53
C ILE A 79 -1.74 -1.40 -31.47
N SER A 80 -2.97 -1.86 -31.74
CA SER A 80 -3.31 -3.28 -31.74
C SER A 80 -2.43 -4.13 -32.67
N GLU A 81 -1.85 -3.55 -33.72
CA GLU A 81 -1.07 -4.27 -34.72
C GLU A 81 0.43 -4.33 -34.39
N LEU A 82 0.89 -3.62 -33.36
CA LEU A 82 2.26 -3.71 -32.89
C LEU A 82 2.60 -5.08 -32.31
N GLU A 83 3.88 -5.45 -32.43
CA GLU A 83 4.42 -6.62 -31.75
C GLU A 83 4.39 -6.41 -30.22
N GLU A 84 4.30 -7.52 -29.48
CA GLU A 84 4.10 -7.45 -28.03
C GLU A 84 5.27 -6.75 -27.30
N TYR A 85 6.51 -6.93 -27.75
CA TYR A 85 7.66 -6.25 -27.15
C TYR A 85 7.62 -4.73 -27.40
N GLU A 86 7.00 -4.26 -28.49
CA GLU A 86 6.83 -2.83 -28.77
C GLU A 86 5.76 -2.23 -27.86
N LYS A 87 4.65 -2.95 -27.68
CA LYS A 87 3.61 -2.59 -26.69
C LYS A 87 4.20 -2.49 -25.29
N PHE A 88 5.08 -3.42 -24.89
CA PHE A 88 5.80 -3.32 -23.62
C PHE A 88 6.72 -2.09 -23.55
N LEU A 89 7.47 -1.81 -24.62
CA LEU A 89 8.36 -0.65 -24.66
C LEU A 89 7.59 0.64 -24.42
N LEU A 90 6.48 0.85 -25.14
CA LEU A 90 5.61 2.01 -24.97
C LEU A 90 4.98 2.07 -23.58
N SER A 91 4.54 0.93 -23.07
CA SER A 91 3.95 0.81 -21.73
C SER A 91 4.92 1.20 -20.61
N ILE A 92 6.21 0.88 -20.75
CA ILE A 92 7.26 1.25 -19.78
C ILE A 92 7.43 2.78 -19.68
N LEU A 93 7.09 3.54 -20.72
CA LEU A 93 7.27 5.00 -20.76
C LEU A 93 6.17 5.74 -20.00
N ILE A 94 4.95 5.21 -20.00
CA ILE A 94 3.75 5.85 -19.44
C ILE A 94 3.90 6.20 -17.94
N PRO A 95 4.42 5.32 -17.06
CA PRO A 95 4.59 5.64 -15.64
C PRO A 95 5.33 6.95 -15.37
N LYS A 96 6.37 7.24 -16.17
CA LYS A 96 7.24 8.41 -16.00
C LYS A 96 6.83 9.60 -16.87
N PHE A 97 6.30 9.33 -18.06
CA PHE A 97 5.96 10.33 -19.07
C PHE A 97 4.50 10.17 -19.51
N ASN A 98 3.57 10.39 -18.57
CA ASN A 98 2.13 10.10 -18.73
C ASN A 98 1.41 10.83 -19.88
N ASN A 99 2.01 11.84 -20.49
CA ASN A 99 1.46 12.57 -21.64
C ASN A 99 2.23 12.29 -22.94
N VAL A 100 3.10 11.27 -22.96
CA VAL A 100 3.93 10.96 -24.14
C VAL A 100 3.13 10.29 -25.26
N LEU A 101 2.00 9.65 -24.93
CA LEU A 101 1.12 9.00 -25.89
C LEU A 101 -0.31 9.56 -25.78
N PRO A 102 -1.09 9.53 -26.89
CA PRO A 102 -2.54 9.79 -26.86
C PRO A 102 -3.28 8.92 -25.84
N PHE A 103 -4.42 9.43 -25.35
CA PHE A 103 -5.23 8.74 -24.33
C PHE A 103 -5.77 7.38 -24.80
N SER A 104 -6.21 7.27 -26.05
CA SER A 104 -6.68 6.01 -26.64
C SER A 104 -5.60 4.93 -26.59
N TYR A 105 -4.38 5.32 -26.93
CA TYR A 105 -3.20 4.45 -26.95
C TYR A 105 -2.84 3.96 -25.55
N ALA A 106 -2.86 4.84 -24.55
CA ALA A 106 -2.65 4.44 -23.16
C ALA A 106 -3.71 3.42 -22.68
N THR A 107 -4.95 3.55 -23.14
CA THR A 107 -6.05 2.63 -22.79
C THR A 107 -5.84 1.25 -23.40
N GLU A 108 -5.47 1.17 -24.68
CA GLU A 108 -5.12 -0.09 -25.34
C GLU A 108 -3.93 -0.79 -24.69
N LEU A 109 -2.88 -0.02 -24.34
CA LEU A 109 -1.71 -0.55 -23.65
C LEU A 109 -2.04 -1.05 -22.24
N TYR A 110 -2.92 -0.37 -21.51
CA TYR A 110 -3.43 -0.85 -20.23
C TYR A 110 -4.12 -2.21 -20.37
N HIS A 111 -5.03 -2.37 -21.33
CA HIS A 111 -5.71 -3.64 -21.59
C HIS A 111 -4.75 -4.76 -21.97
N PHE A 112 -3.76 -4.45 -22.81
CA PHE A 112 -2.68 -5.37 -23.14
C PHE A 112 -1.93 -5.84 -21.88
N LEU A 113 -1.53 -4.91 -21.00
CA LEU A 113 -0.84 -5.28 -19.76
C LEU A 113 -1.71 -6.15 -18.85
N ASP A 114 -2.99 -5.79 -18.66
CA ASP A 114 -3.94 -6.52 -17.82
C ASP A 114 -4.11 -7.96 -18.30
N GLU A 115 -4.27 -8.16 -19.61
CA GLU A 115 -4.33 -9.48 -20.25
C GLU A 115 -3.09 -10.33 -19.92
N LYS A 116 -1.89 -9.73 -20.00
CA LYS A 116 -0.63 -10.43 -19.71
C LYS A 116 -0.47 -10.81 -18.25
N THR A 117 -1.26 -10.26 -17.32
CA THR A 117 -1.16 -10.58 -15.88
C THR A 117 -1.86 -11.88 -15.46
N VAL A 118 -2.59 -12.53 -16.37
CA VAL A 118 -3.39 -13.72 -16.06
C VAL A 118 -2.51 -14.95 -15.81
N GLU A 119 -1.40 -15.06 -16.54
CA GLU A 119 -0.48 -16.20 -16.47
C GLU A 119 0.61 -16.03 -15.40
N SER A 120 1.27 -17.13 -15.02
CA SER A 120 2.48 -17.10 -14.20
C SER A 120 3.71 -17.20 -15.11
N SER A 121 4.27 -16.06 -15.50
CA SER A 121 5.43 -15.96 -16.39
C SER A 121 6.27 -14.71 -16.12
N GLU A 122 7.48 -14.63 -16.70
CA GLU A 122 8.31 -13.42 -16.61
C GLU A 122 7.71 -12.24 -17.40
N ILE A 123 6.93 -12.53 -18.46
CA ILE A 123 6.13 -11.54 -19.19
C ILE A 123 5.05 -10.96 -18.29
N ALA A 124 4.28 -11.82 -17.60
CA ALA A 124 3.27 -11.40 -16.65
C ALA A 124 3.89 -10.59 -15.51
N THR A 125 5.04 -11.04 -15.02
CA THR A 125 5.82 -10.37 -13.97
C THR A 125 6.24 -8.95 -14.39
N LEU A 126 6.71 -8.75 -15.61
CA LEU A 126 7.01 -7.42 -16.13
C LEU A 126 5.74 -6.57 -16.31
N ALA A 127 4.66 -7.14 -16.83
CA ALA A 127 3.39 -6.43 -16.99
C ALA A 127 2.87 -5.92 -15.65
N ILE A 128 2.87 -6.76 -14.62
CA ILE A 128 2.51 -6.39 -13.24
C ILE A 128 3.43 -5.29 -12.74
N TYR A 129 4.75 -5.38 -12.97
CA TYR A 129 5.68 -4.33 -12.56
C TYR A 129 5.34 -2.98 -13.19
N ILE A 130 5.05 -2.92 -14.50
CA ILE A 130 4.68 -1.69 -15.20
C ILE A 130 3.35 -1.12 -14.68
N LEU A 131 2.37 -1.98 -14.42
CA LEU A 131 1.09 -1.57 -13.83
C LEU A 131 1.27 -1.00 -12.42
N ILE A 132 2.10 -1.65 -11.59
CA ILE A 132 2.48 -1.15 -10.26
C ILE A 132 3.16 0.22 -10.38
N ASP A 133 4.19 0.32 -11.23
CA ASP A 133 5.00 1.52 -11.37
C ASP A 133 4.17 2.73 -11.84
N GLY A 134 3.22 2.46 -12.74
CA GLY A 134 2.34 3.45 -13.31
C GLY A 134 1.01 3.63 -12.59
N ILE A 135 0.79 3.12 -11.37
CA ILE A 135 -0.53 3.20 -10.69
C ILE A 135 -1.15 4.60 -10.80
N SER A 136 -0.37 5.64 -10.51
CA SER A 136 -0.81 7.04 -10.60
C SER A 136 -1.12 7.50 -12.02
N ALA A 137 -0.44 6.97 -13.04
CA ALA A 137 -0.67 7.28 -14.44
C ALA A 137 -1.92 6.55 -14.94
N TRP A 138 -1.98 5.22 -14.77
CA TRP A 138 -3.10 4.37 -15.19
C TRP A 138 -4.41 4.80 -14.54
N SER A 139 -4.39 5.17 -13.25
CA SER A 139 -5.58 5.64 -12.53
C SER A 139 -6.18 6.94 -13.08
N LYS A 140 -5.46 7.72 -13.89
CA LYS A 140 -6.02 8.92 -14.55
C LYS A 140 -6.94 8.57 -15.70
N HIS A 141 -6.81 7.37 -16.25
CA HIS A 141 -7.65 6.85 -17.32
C HIS A 141 -8.90 6.12 -16.80
N MET A 142 -9.11 6.14 -15.47
CA MET A 142 -10.26 5.53 -14.80
C MET A 142 -11.16 6.63 -14.26
N ASP A 143 -12.43 6.60 -14.66
CA ASP A 143 -13.41 7.65 -14.36
C ASP A 143 -14.00 7.49 -12.96
N THR A 144 -14.16 6.25 -12.51
CA THR A 144 -14.85 5.92 -11.26
C THR A 144 -13.89 5.49 -10.14
N HIS A 145 -14.37 5.59 -8.91
CA HIS A 145 -13.65 5.04 -7.75
C HIS A 145 -13.62 3.51 -7.81
N GLU A 146 -14.73 2.89 -8.21
CA GLU A 146 -14.90 1.45 -8.33
C GLU A 146 -13.91 0.82 -9.32
N GLU A 147 -13.64 1.46 -10.46
CA GLU A 147 -12.62 1.02 -11.42
C GLU A 147 -11.22 1.03 -10.80
N LYS A 148 -10.88 2.08 -10.05
CA LYS A 148 -9.59 2.18 -9.34
C LYS A 148 -9.48 1.09 -8.28
N VAL A 149 -10.55 0.81 -7.55
CA VAL A 149 -10.60 -0.30 -6.58
C VAL A 149 -10.33 -1.64 -7.25
N ARG A 150 -10.99 -1.92 -8.38
CA ARG A 150 -10.77 -3.16 -9.15
C ARG A 150 -9.35 -3.24 -9.69
N PHE A 151 -8.79 -2.13 -10.15
CA PHE A 151 -7.41 -2.07 -10.62
C PHE A 151 -6.41 -2.49 -9.54
N TYR A 152 -6.55 -1.95 -8.32
CA TYR A 152 -5.74 -2.39 -7.18
C TYR A 152 -5.95 -3.87 -6.85
N ALA A 153 -7.20 -4.35 -6.86
CA ALA A 153 -7.50 -5.75 -6.62
C ALA A 153 -6.85 -6.67 -7.66
N ASN A 154 -6.91 -6.31 -8.94
CA ASN A 154 -6.29 -7.05 -10.04
C ASN A 154 -4.76 -7.12 -9.89
N ILE A 155 -4.10 -5.99 -9.59
CA ILE A 155 -2.64 -5.97 -9.35
C ILE A 155 -2.26 -6.92 -8.21
N ILE A 156 -2.98 -6.85 -7.08
CA ILE A 156 -2.68 -7.68 -5.92
C ILE A 156 -2.89 -9.15 -6.26
N ASP A 157 -4.04 -9.51 -6.84
CA ASP A 157 -4.35 -10.89 -7.21
C ASP A 157 -3.33 -11.45 -8.22
N ALA A 158 -2.94 -10.65 -9.21
CA ALA A 158 -1.90 -10.99 -10.18
C ALA A 158 -0.53 -11.19 -9.53
N THR A 159 -0.15 -10.32 -8.60
CA THR A 159 1.11 -10.44 -7.86
C THR A 159 1.16 -11.74 -7.05
N LEU A 160 0.04 -12.12 -6.42
CA LEU A 160 -0.07 -13.34 -5.63
C LEU A 160 0.02 -14.64 -6.46
N ARG A 161 -0.21 -14.57 -7.77
CA ARG A 161 0.00 -15.69 -8.71
C ARG A 161 1.47 -15.91 -9.04
N GLN A 162 2.32 -14.89 -8.92
CA GLN A 162 3.71 -14.96 -9.36
C GLN A 162 4.59 -15.65 -8.32
N SER A 163 5.45 -16.57 -8.79
CA SER A 163 6.44 -17.27 -7.95
C SER A 163 7.50 -16.34 -7.34
N ARG A 164 7.68 -15.13 -7.90
CA ARG A 164 8.70 -14.15 -7.52
C ARG A 164 8.10 -12.87 -6.93
N SER A 165 7.15 -13.01 -6.01
CA SER A 165 6.40 -11.87 -5.47
C SER A 165 7.28 -10.83 -4.77
N LEU A 166 8.42 -11.19 -4.15
CA LEU A 166 9.12 -10.26 -3.24
C LEU A 166 9.53 -8.92 -3.87
N PHE A 167 10.05 -8.92 -5.11
CA PHE A 167 10.45 -7.67 -5.75
C PHE A 167 9.21 -6.84 -6.19
N LEU A 168 8.15 -7.50 -6.64
CA LEU A 168 6.85 -6.88 -6.95
C LEU A 168 6.20 -6.32 -5.68
N ASP A 169 6.18 -7.08 -4.60
CA ASP A 169 5.66 -6.69 -3.28
C ASP A 169 6.41 -5.46 -2.76
N THR A 170 7.74 -5.46 -2.90
CA THR A 170 8.58 -4.33 -2.52
C THR A 170 8.25 -3.10 -3.35
N ARG A 171 8.11 -3.24 -4.68
CA ARG A 171 7.74 -2.12 -5.56
C ARG A 171 6.33 -1.63 -5.23
N PHE A 172 5.37 -2.54 -5.11
CA PHE A 172 3.97 -2.23 -4.80
C PHE A 172 3.85 -1.49 -3.47
N ALA A 173 4.51 -1.95 -2.42
CA ALA A 173 4.54 -1.25 -1.14
C ALA A 173 5.10 0.18 -1.26
N ALA A 174 5.97 0.46 -2.23
CA ALA A 174 6.52 1.80 -2.45
C ALA A 174 5.49 2.80 -3.01
N VAL A 175 4.52 2.31 -3.78
CA VAL A 175 3.65 3.17 -4.62
C VAL A 175 2.15 2.99 -4.33
N ALA A 176 1.76 1.94 -3.60
CA ALA A 176 0.36 1.60 -3.34
C ALA A 176 -0.42 2.73 -2.66
N CYS A 177 0.24 3.56 -1.85
CA CYS A 177 -0.40 4.69 -1.17
C CYS A 177 -0.65 5.93 -2.05
N SER A 178 -0.29 5.91 -3.34
CA SER A 178 -0.57 6.99 -4.29
C SER A 178 -2.06 7.31 -4.43
N ASN A 179 -2.92 6.28 -4.34
CA ASN A 179 -4.36 6.42 -4.16
C ASN A 179 -4.82 5.56 -2.98
N ILE A 180 -4.59 6.08 -1.77
CA ILE A 180 -4.92 5.39 -0.52
C ILE A 180 -6.38 4.96 -0.43
N SER A 181 -7.33 5.77 -0.94
CA SER A 181 -8.76 5.46 -0.88
C SER A 181 -9.08 4.19 -1.66
N ALA A 182 -8.61 4.10 -2.92
CA ALA A 182 -8.83 2.92 -3.75
C ALA A 182 -8.10 1.68 -3.20
N PHE A 183 -6.86 1.86 -2.73
CA PHE A 183 -6.07 0.79 -2.11
C PHE A 183 -6.79 0.17 -0.89
N ILE A 184 -7.22 1.00 0.07
CA ILE A 184 -7.94 0.53 1.27
C ILE A 184 -9.27 -0.11 0.89
N SER A 185 -9.98 0.44 -0.10
CA SER A 185 -11.27 -0.09 -0.56
C SER A 185 -11.15 -1.42 -1.34
N ALA A 186 -9.97 -1.77 -1.87
CA ALA A 186 -9.74 -3.06 -2.53
C ALA A 186 -9.66 -4.23 -1.53
N PHE A 187 -9.34 -3.96 -0.25
CA PHE A 187 -9.13 -5.00 0.74
C PHE A 187 -10.39 -5.84 1.00
N PRO A 188 -11.56 -5.26 1.31
CA PRO A 188 -12.76 -6.07 1.58
C PRO A 188 -13.19 -6.90 0.37
N LEU A 189 -13.02 -6.36 -0.84
CA LEU A 189 -13.29 -7.08 -2.10
C LEU A 189 -12.39 -8.32 -2.22
N LEU A 190 -11.08 -8.15 -2.00
CA LEU A 190 -10.10 -9.23 -2.07
C LEU A 190 -10.34 -10.30 -1.01
N ILE A 191 -10.63 -9.90 0.23
CA ILE A 191 -10.91 -10.83 1.33
C ILE A 191 -12.20 -11.61 1.07
N ALA A 192 -13.27 -10.95 0.64
CA ALA A 192 -14.52 -11.62 0.30
C ALA A 192 -14.32 -12.68 -0.79
N ASN A 193 -13.56 -12.33 -1.84
CA ASN A 193 -13.25 -13.27 -2.92
C ASN A 193 -12.38 -14.43 -2.44
N ALA A 194 -11.36 -14.16 -1.60
CA ALA A 194 -10.47 -15.18 -1.07
C ALA A 194 -11.15 -16.11 -0.06
N ALA A 195 -12.05 -15.59 0.77
CA ALA A 195 -12.81 -16.39 1.74
C ALA A 195 -13.76 -17.40 1.06
N ASN A 196 -14.22 -17.08 -0.16
CA ASN A 196 -15.05 -17.96 -0.96
C ASN A 196 -14.24 -18.94 -1.84
N ASP A 197 -12.91 -18.77 -1.93
CA ASP A 197 -12.02 -19.61 -2.74
C ASP A 197 -11.54 -20.83 -1.94
N LEU A 198 -12.34 -21.91 -1.97
CA LEU A 198 -12.04 -23.17 -1.29
C LEU A 198 -10.75 -23.84 -1.78
N ASN A 199 -10.26 -23.50 -2.98
CA ASN A 199 -9.06 -24.10 -3.56
C ASN A 199 -7.77 -23.44 -3.06
N ASN A 200 -7.87 -22.27 -2.41
CA ASN A 200 -6.69 -21.54 -1.92
C ASN A 200 -6.94 -20.93 -0.53
N PRO A 201 -7.01 -21.76 0.52
CA PRO A 201 -7.27 -21.29 1.88
C PRO A 201 -6.20 -20.33 2.42
N SER A 202 -5.00 -20.33 1.82
CA SER A 202 -3.90 -19.43 2.20
C SER A 202 -4.01 -18.02 1.60
N LYS A 203 -4.88 -17.82 0.60
CA LYS A 203 -4.98 -16.56 -0.18
C LYS A 203 -5.29 -15.36 0.72
N THR A 204 -6.18 -15.53 1.69
CA THR A 204 -6.52 -14.52 2.69
C THR A 204 -5.29 -13.98 3.41
N MET A 205 -4.42 -14.87 3.91
CA MET A 205 -3.22 -14.44 4.64
C MET A 205 -2.16 -13.84 3.73
N LYS A 206 -2.09 -14.26 2.47
CA LYS A 206 -1.23 -13.59 1.48
C LYS A 206 -1.68 -12.15 1.21
N ILE A 207 -2.98 -11.90 1.09
CA ILE A 207 -3.55 -10.55 0.96
C ILE A 207 -3.21 -9.71 2.19
N VAL A 208 -3.41 -10.26 3.40
CA VAL A 208 -3.04 -9.60 4.66
C VAL A 208 -1.57 -9.20 4.65
N ASN A 209 -0.68 -10.11 4.25
CA ASN A 209 0.75 -9.83 4.19
C ASN A 209 1.10 -8.69 3.22
N VAL A 210 0.43 -8.60 2.06
CA VAL A 210 0.61 -7.47 1.13
C VAL A 210 0.26 -6.15 1.83
N TYR A 211 -0.88 -6.05 2.50
CA TYR A 211 -1.31 -4.84 3.20
C TYR A 211 -0.42 -4.50 4.41
N THR A 212 0.04 -5.51 5.14
CA THR A 212 1.03 -5.35 6.21
C THR A 212 2.36 -4.83 5.66
N ASN A 213 2.84 -5.33 4.52
CA ASN A 213 4.06 -4.82 3.87
C ASN A 213 3.92 -3.35 3.44
N VAL A 214 2.78 -2.97 2.86
CA VAL A 214 2.50 -1.56 2.54
C VAL A 214 2.47 -0.71 3.82
N THR A 215 1.90 -1.24 4.90
CA THR A 215 1.81 -0.60 6.21
C THR A 215 3.17 -0.39 6.86
N LEU A 216 4.04 -1.40 6.83
CA LEU A 216 5.42 -1.30 7.34
C LEU A 216 6.21 -0.23 6.60
N ARG A 217 5.98 -0.08 5.30
CA ARG A 217 6.65 0.93 4.47
C ARG A 217 6.07 2.33 4.60
N ASN A 218 4.76 2.45 4.81
CA ASN A 218 4.05 3.73 4.87
C ASN A 218 3.12 3.84 6.09
N PRO A 219 3.64 3.67 7.33
CA PRO A 219 2.80 3.54 8.52
C PRO A 219 2.01 4.81 8.81
N SER A 220 2.57 5.98 8.51
CA SER A 220 1.91 7.27 8.70
C SER A 220 0.70 7.48 7.78
N ILE A 221 0.70 6.86 6.58
CA ILE A 221 -0.32 7.10 5.55
C ILE A 221 -1.45 6.07 5.63
N CYS A 222 -1.11 4.77 5.74
CA CYS A 222 -2.09 3.69 5.65
C CYS A 222 -2.25 2.87 6.93
N GLY A 223 -1.37 3.03 7.93
CA GLY A 223 -1.29 2.07 9.04
C GLY A 223 -2.55 1.97 9.89
N GLY A 224 -3.15 3.11 10.28
CA GLY A 224 -4.45 3.15 10.96
C GLY A 224 -5.55 2.47 10.15
N TYR A 225 -5.71 2.83 8.87
CA TYR A 225 -6.72 2.24 7.98
C TYR A 225 -6.55 0.73 7.77
N THR A 226 -5.32 0.26 7.53
CA THR A 226 -5.05 -1.18 7.40
C THR A 226 -5.41 -1.92 8.68
N SER A 227 -5.04 -1.37 9.84
CA SER A 227 -5.37 -1.99 11.12
C SER A 227 -6.90 -2.02 11.35
N ASP A 228 -7.62 -0.96 10.97
CA ASP A 228 -9.09 -0.94 11.00
C ASP A 228 -9.71 -2.03 10.13
N LEU A 229 -9.18 -2.22 8.91
CA LEU A 229 -9.63 -3.29 8.01
C LEU A 229 -9.41 -4.68 8.60
N LEU A 230 -8.24 -4.93 9.20
CA LEU A 230 -7.96 -6.21 9.87
C LEU A 230 -8.92 -6.45 11.03
N ALA A 231 -9.17 -5.43 11.86
CA ALA A 231 -10.10 -5.53 12.98
C ALA A 231 -11.53 -5.83 12.52
N LYS A 232 -12.02 -5.18 11.45
CA LYS A 232 -13.32 -5.47 10.84
C LYS A 232 -13.38 -6.89 10.27
N THR A 233 -12.29 -7.35 9.67
CA THR A 233 -12.20 -8.70 9.11
C THR A 233 -12.34 -9.78 10.17
N CYS A 234 -11.84 -9.55 11.40
CA CYS A 234 -12.10 -10.45 12.53
C CYS A 234 -13.59 -10.62 12.84
N ILE A 235 -14.41 -9.60 12.55
CA ILE A 235 -15.86 -9.59 12.78
C ILE A 235 -16.56 -10.32 11.64
N ASP A 236 -16.25 -9.91 10.40
CA ASP A 236 -16.94 -10.36 9.19
C ASP A 236 -16.56 -11.81 8.83
N TYR A 237 -15.33 -12.23 9.18
CA TYR A 237 -14.79 -13.56 8.89
C TYR A 237 -14.18 -14.19 10.15
N PRO A 238 -15.00 -14.69 11.10
CA PRO A 238 -14.53 -15.22 12.37
C PRO A 238 -13.50 -16.36 12.25
N GLN A 239 -13.51 -17.11 11.14
CA GLN A 239 -12.58 -18.19 10.85
C GLN A 239 -11.12 -17.74 10.68
N TYR A 240 -10.88 -16.45 10.39
CA TYR A 240 -9.53 -15.87 10.27
C TYR A 240 -9.18 -14.98 11.47
N SER A 241 -10.05 -14.90 12.47
CA SER A 241 -9.88 -13.93 13.54
C SER A 241 -8.58 -14.11 14.30
N ASP A 242 -8.13 -15.34 14.55
CA ASP A 242 -6.95 -15.58 15.37
C ASP A 242 -5.67 -15.13 14.65
N GLU A 243 -5.58 -15.34 13.34
CA GLU A 243 -4.50 -14.84 12.49
C GLU A 243 -4.51 -13.32 12.38
N MET A 244 -5.68 -12.72 12.20
CA MET A 244 -5.82 -11.26 12.10
C MET A 244 -5.45 -10.55 13.41
N ILE A 245 -5.82 -11.15 14.55
CA ILE A 245 -5.43 -10.64 15.88
C ILE A 245 -3.91 -10.69 16.05
N LYS A 246 -3.24 -11.78 15.66
CA LYS A 246 -1.77 -11.86 15.70
C LYS A 246 -1.12 -10.76 14.86
N THR A 247 -1.67 -10.46 13.69
CA THR A 247 -1.18 -9.36 12.84
C THR A 247 -1.41 -7.99 13.49
N LEU A 248 -2.55 -7.79 14.15
CA LEU A 248 -2.84 -6.56 14.91
C LEU A 248 -1.94 -6.39 16.14
N GLU A 249 -1.62 -7.48 16.84
CA GLU A 249 -0.63 -7.49 17.93
C GLU A 249 0.75 -7.10 17.41
N LEU A 250 1.18 -7.65 16.27
CA LEU A 250 2.42 -7.24 15.61
C LEU A 250 2.38 -5.74 15.28
N HIS A 251 1.29 -5.24 14.67
CA HIS A 251 1.14 -3.81 14.41
C HIS A 251 1.25 -2.97 15.69
N ALA A 252 0.66 -3.41 16.80
CA ALA A 252 0.74 -2.69 18.08
C ALA A 252 2.13 -2.70 18.72
N THR A 253 2.99 -3.67 18.39
CA THR A 253 4.40 -3.63 18.80
C THR A 253 5.25 -2.67 17.97
N LEU A 254 4.85 -2.39 16.73
CA LEU A 254 5.61 -1.59 15.77
C LEU A 254 5.13 -0.14 15.68
N PHE A 255 3.85 0.11 15.99
CA PHE A 255 3.20 1.39 15.75
C PHE A 255 2.46 1.89 16.98
N HIS A 256 2.61 3.18 17.25
CA HIS A 256 1.99 3.83 18.41
C HIS A 256 0.51 4.19 18.21
N PHE A 257 0.01 4.23 16.98
CA PHE A 257 -1.39 4.56 16.70
C PHE A 257 -2.37 3.40 16.98
N ILE A 258 -1.86 2.22 17.35
CA ILE A 258 -2.67 1.06 17.68
C ILE A 258 -2.22 0.48 19.02
N LYS A 259 -3.19 0.12 19.85
CA LYS A 259 -2.98 -0.63 21.08
C LYS A 259 -3.87 -1.86 21.10
N VAL A 260 -3.27 -3.02 21.35
CA VAL A 260 -3.98 -4.26 21.66
C VAL A 260 -3.72 -4.59 23.13
N LEU A 261 -4.79 -4.78 23.90
CA LEU A 261 -4.71 -5.17 25.31
C LEU A 261 -5.86 -6.10 25.67
N ASN A 262 -5.56 -7.38 25.88
CA ASN A 262 -6.55 -8.44 26.06
C ASN A 262 -7.54 -8.48 24.86
N ASP A 263 -8.83 -8.32 25.13
CA ASP A 263 -9.89 -8.32 24.13
C ASP A 263 -10.16 -6.94 23.50
N PHE A 264 -9.41 -5.91 23.89
CA PHE A 264 -9.52 -4.54 23.35
C PHE A 264 -8.51 -4.26 22.26
N ILE A 265 -8.98 -3.61 21.19
CA ILE A 265 -8.14 -3.04 20.13
C ILE A 265 -8.56 -1.59 19.95
N ALA A 266 -7.66 -0.65 20.21
CA ALA A 266 -7.87 0.77 19.97
C ALA A 266 -6.98 1.23 18.82
N ILE A 267 -7.56 1.87 17.80
CA ILE A 267 -6.90 2.25 16.56
C ILE A 267 -7.16 3.73 16.29
N GLY A 268 -6.09 4.47 16.05
CA GLY A 268 -6.11 5.87 15.68
C GLY A 268 -5.93 6.01 14.19
N LEU A 269 -6.81 6.80 13.56
CA LEU A 269 -6.78 7.05 12.12
C LEU A 269 -6.11 8.38 11.78
N GLN A 270 -5.69 8.48 10.53
CA GLN A 270 -5.15 9.70 9.93
C GLN A 270 -6.19 10.83 9.87
N SER A 271 -7.48 10.50 9.88
CA SER A 271 -8.58 11.47 9.90
C SER A 271 -8.77 12.16 11.25
N GLY A 272 -8.17 11.66 12.33
CA GLY A 272 -8.44 12.10 13.71
C GLY A 272 -9.57 11.32 14.40
N GLU A 273 -10.12 10.32 13.71
CA GLU A 273 -11.08 9.37 14.26
C GLU A 273 -10.37 8.27 15.06
N ILE A 274 -10.94 7.91 16.20
CA ILE A 274 -10.56 6.71 16.95
C ILE A 274 -11.61 5.63 16.77
N LYS A 275 -11.15 4.39 16.61
CA LYS A 275 -12.00 3.20 16.58
C LYS A 275 -11.57 2.24 17.66
N VAL A 276 -12.55 1.76 18.42
CA VAL A 276 -12.30 0.82 19.51
C VAL A 276 -13.15 -0.42 19.29
N TYR A 277 -12.49 -1.57 19.35
CA TYR A 277 -13.08 -2.88 19.25
C TYR A 277 -12.93 -3.61 20.57
N GLN A 278 -13.94 -4.38 20.94
CA GLN A 278 -13.89 -5.32 22.05
C GLN A 278 -14.53 -6.64 21.66
N SER A 279 -13.87 -7.76 21.94
CA SER A 279 -14.45 -9.10 21.73
C SER A 279 -15.06 -9.26 20.32
N ARG A 280 -14.32 -8.81 19.29
CA ARG A 280 -14.72 -8.87 17.87
C ARG A 280 -16.00 -8.08 17.55
N LYS A 281 -16.24 -6.97 18.25
CA LYS A 281 -17.31 -6.01 17.95
C LYS A 281 -16.77 -4.60 18.03
N ILE A 282 -17.27 -3.72 17.17
CA ILE A 282 -17.01 -2.29 17.32
C ILE A 282 -17.74 -1.78 18.56
N LEU A 283 -17.00 -1.18 19.50
CA LEU A 283 -17.58 -0.49 20.65
C LEU A 283 -18.02 0.92 20.27
N PHE A 284 -17.16 1.65 19.55
CA PHE A 284 -17.47 2.96 18.99
C PHE A 284 -16.45 3.39 17.93
N SER A 285 -16.85 4.43 17.19
CA SER A 285 -16.11 5.10 16.13
C SER A 285 -16.41 6.58 16.28
N GLU A 286 -15.43 7.38 16.73
CA GLU A 286 -15.68 8.80 17.04
C GLU A 286 -14.54 9.69 16.56
N GLN A 287 -14.93 10.82 15.96
CA GLN A 287 -14.01 11.90 15.60
C GLN A 287 -13.60 12.64 16.89
N ILE A 288 -12.40 12.34 17.39
CA ILE A 288 -11.91 12.92 18.64
C ILE A 288 -10.98 14.12 18.40
N PHE A 289 -10.28 14.19 17.27
CA PHE A 289 -9.45 15.33 16.86
C PHE A 289 -10.10 16.09 15.70
N ARG A 290 -9.49 17.20 15.24
CA ARG A 290 -9.97 17.87 14.03
C ARG A 290 -9.88 16.94 12.82
N GLU A 291 -10.78 17.11 11.86
CA GLU A 291 -10.75 16.34 10.63
C GLU A 291 -9.40 16.54 9.92
N GLY A 292 -8.76 15.43 9.54
CA GLY A 292 -7.41 15.43 8.96
C GLY A 292 -6.27 15.57 9.97
N SER A 293 -6.57 15.68 11.27
CA SER A 293 -5.55 15.68 12.32
C SER A 293 -5.24 14.26 12.77
N LYS A 294 -4.13 13.70 12.30
CA LYS A 294 -3.72 12.32 12.57
C LYS A 294 -3.58 12.04 14.06
N ILE A 295 -4.00 10.84 14.47
CA ILE A 295 -3.67 10.27 15.78
C ILE A 295 -2.30 9.61 15.69
N ASP A 296 -1.35 10.09 16.50
CA ASP A 296 0.04 9.66 16.49
C ASP A 296 0.34 8.61 17.56
N PHE A 297 -0.44 8.59 18.63
CA PHE A 297 -0.24 7.69 19.75
C PHE A 297 -1.57 7.36 20.43
N ILE A 298 -1.74 6.10 20.85
CA ILE A 298 -2.86 5.61 21.65
C ILE A 298 -2.33 4.75 22.80
N GLU A 299 -2.93 4.91 23.98
CA GLU A 299 -2.73 4.00 25.11
C GLU A 299 -4.06 3.66 25.79
N ILE A 300 -4.15 2.44 26.31
CA ILE A 300 -5.29 1.94 27.06
C ILE A 300 -4.94 1.97 28.55
N GLY A 301 -5.82 2.54 29.37
CA GLY A 301 -5.65 2.59 30.82
C GLY A 301 -5.68 1.20 31.48
N PRO A 302 -5.08 1.06 32.67
CA PRO A 302 -4.92 -0.24 33.35
C PRO A 302 -6.25 -0.97 33.59
N ASP A 303 -7.30 -0.21 33.88
CA ASP A 303 -8.65 -0.74 34.13
C ASP A 303 -9.45 -1.03 32.86
N ARG A 304 -8.92 -0.69 31.67
CA ARG A 304 -9.61 -0.82 30.37
C ARG A 304 -10.92 -0.03 30.26
N LYS A 305 -11.14 0.92 31.16
CA LYS A 305 -12.30 1.83 31.15
C LYS A 305 -12.01 3.11 30.36
N TYR A 306 -10.75 3.50 30.27
CA TYR A 306 -10.31 4.78 29.72
C TYR A 306 -9.18 4.56 28.72
N GLY A 307 -9.13 5.42 27.73
CA GLY A 307 -8.02 5.50 26.78
C GLY A 307 -7.54 6.94 26.66
N VAL A 308 -6.33 7.09 26.14
CA VAL A 308 -5.80 8.38 25.73
C VAL A 308 -5.29 8.28 24.30
N ALA A 309 -5.58 9.31 23.52
CA ALA A 309 -5.05 9.47 22.18
C ALA A 309 -4.31 10.81 22.10
N ILE A 310 -3.26 10.87 21.29
CA ILE A 310 -2.43 12.06 21.12
C ILE A 310 -2.37 12.41 19.65
N SER A 311 -2.49 13.70 19.34
CA SER A 311 -2.24 14.24 18.01
C SER A 311 -1.20 15.36 18.10
N GLN A 312 -0.10 15.20 17.37
CA GLN A 312 0.95 16.22 17.28
C GLN A 312 0.48 17.46 16.56
N GLN A 313 -0.36 17.29 15.53
CA GLN A 313 -0.92 18.38 14.75
C GLN A 313 -1.87 19.26 15.57
N ASP A 314 -2.71 18.63 16.40
CA ASP A 314 -3.59 19.33 17.35
C ASP A 314 -2.88 19.74 18.66
N LYS A 315 -1.62 19.35 18.86
CA LYS A 315 -0.79 19.65 20.03
C LYS A 315 -1.47 19.33 21.37
N CYS A 316 -2.27 18.28 21.41
CA CYS A 316 -2.95 17.86 22.63
C CYS A 316 -3.16 16.34 22.71
N ALA A 317 -3.40 15.89 23.93
CA ALA A 317 -3.87 14.55 24.24
C ALA A 317 -5.32 14.63 24.70
N LYS A 318 -6.11 13.62 24.35
CA LYS A 318 -7.52 13.52 24.67
C LYS A 318 -7.77 12.22 25.41
N VAL A 319 -8.28 12.33 26.65
CA VAL A 319 -8.67 11.20 27.48
C VAL A 319 -10.14 10.92 27.25
N PHE A 320 -10.53 9.67 27.06
CA PHE A 320 -11.89 9.28 26.72
C PHE A 320 -12.31 7.96 27.37
N TYR A 321 -13.63 7.73 27.47
CA TYR A 321 -14.19 6.44 27.89
C TYR A 321 -14.09 5.38 26.80
N LEU A 322 -13.44 4.24 27.10
CA LEU A 322 -13.46 3.06 26.23
C LEU A 322 -14.82 2.35 26.26
N ILE A 323 -15.42 2.26 27.45
CA ILE A 323 -16.73 1.66 27.68
C ILE A 323 -17.66 2.74 28.24
N GLU A 324 -18.83 2.93 27.64
CA GLU A 324 -19.79 3.91 28.17
C GLU A 324 -20.19 3.56 29.60
N PRO A 325 -20.29 4.57 30.49
CA PRO A 325 -20.88 4.35 31.79
C PRO A 325 -22.36 3.93 31.64
N VAL A 326 -22.68 2.72 32.10
CA VAL A 326 -23.96 1.98 31.92
C VAL A 326 -25.22 2.72 32.41
N LYS A 327 -25.08 3.82 33.15
CA LYS A 327 -26.22 4.53 33.76
C LYS A 327 -26.96 5.39 32.73
N LYS A 328 -28.22 5.02 32.43
CA LYS A 328 -29.16 5.69 31.49
C LYS A 328 -29.24 7.22 31.60
N LEU A 329 -28.99 7.80 32.78
CA LEU A 329 -28.96 9.25 33.02
C LEU A 329 -27.74 9.98 32.40
N PHE A 330 -26.71 9.25 31.95
CA PHE A 330 -25.47 9.82 31.40
C PHE A 330 -25.27 9.58 29.91
N ARG A 331 -26.27 9.03 29.20
CA ARG A 331 -26.23 8.75 27.74
C ARG A 331 -26.03 9.99 26.84
N LYS A 332 -25.97 11.19 27.41
CA LYS A 332 -25.66 12.45 26.69
C LYS A 332 -24.28 13.04 26.99
N LYS A 333 -23.47 12.40 27.84
CA LYS A 333 -22.10 12.90 28.09
C LYS A 333 -21.19 12.50 26.94
N SER A 334 -20.46 13.48 26.43
CA SER A 334 -19.33 13.25 25.52
C SER A 334 -18.42 12.16 26.08
N ARG A 335 -17.94 11.24 25.22
CA ARG A 335 -16.92 10.25 25.63
C ARG A 335 -15.61 10.92 26.01
N LEU A 336 -15.35 12.11 25.47
CA LEU A 336 -14.20 12.93 25.80
C LEU A 336 -14.33 13.44 27.23
N LEU A 337 -13.33 13.11 28.04
CA LEU A 337 -13.26 13.46 29.46
C LEU A 337 -12.46 14.73 29.69
N SER A 338 -11.26 14.77 29.11
CA SER A 338 -10.32 15.87 29.31
C SER A 338 -9.42 16.02 28.10
N THR A 339 -8.85 17.23 27.98
CA THR A 339 -7.81 17.56 27.01
C THR A 339 -6.59 18.03 27.78
N LEU A 340 -5.44 17.49 27.43
CA LEU A 340 -4.16 17.79 28.06
C LEU A 340 -3.23 18.40 27.02
N GLU A 341 -2.44 19.39 27.41
CA GLU A 341 -1.32 19.84 26.60
C GLU A 341 -0.25 18.76 26.55
N ILE A 342 0.42 18.63 25.40
CA ILE A 342 1.50 17.66 25.21
C ILE A 342 2.84 18.37 25.01
N PRO A 343 3.94 17.76 25.46
CA PRO A 343 5.27 18.25 25.14
C PRO A 343 5.53 18.20 23.63
N VAL A 344 6.37 19.12 23.15
CA VAL A 344 6.87 19.11 21.77
C VAL A 344 7.79 17.91 21.60
N LEU A 345 7.47 17.05 20.62
CA LEU A 345 8.25 15.85 20.34
C LEU A 345 9.49 16.20 19.50
N LYS A 346 10.67 15.76 19.94
CA LYS A 346 11.90 15.83 19.13
C LYS A 346 12.05 14.61 18.23
N GLU A 347 12.93 14.69 17.23
CA GLU A 347 13.11 13.63 16.22
C GLU A 347 13.37 12.24 16.83
N ASP A 348 14.18 12.17 17.90
CA ASP A 348 14.57 10.92 18.57
C ASP A 348 13.69 10.55 19.77
N GLU A 349 12.57 11.25 19.98
CA GLU A 349 11.68 11.04 21.11
C GLU A 349 10.38 10.35 20.67
N SER A 350 9.74 9.65 21.61
CA SER A 350 8.41 9.05 21.49
C SER A 350 7.55 9.47 22.69
N TYR A 351 6.23 9.48 22.52
CA TYR A 351 5.34 9.74 23.65
C TYR A 351 5.30 8.54 24.60
N SER A 352 5.16 8.83 25.88
CA SER A 352 4.90 7.86 26.94
C SER A 352 3.81 8.42 27.84
N VAL A 353 2.87 7.55 28.20
CA VAL A 353 1.74 7.87 29.06
C VAL A 353 1.91 7.16 30.39
N LYS A 354 1.89 7.93 31.49
CA LYS A 354 1.82 7.39 32.84
C LYS A 354 0.45 7.69 33.44
N TRP A 355 -0.32 6.64 33.69
CA TRP A 355 -1.58 6.74 34.42
C TRP A 355 -1.29 7.07 35.90
N ILE A 356 -1.87 8.16 36.39
CA ILE A 356 -1.74 8.63 37.79
C ILE A 356 -2.84 7.96 38.63
N ASP A 357 -4.05 7.92 38.09
CA ASP A 357 -5.19 7.19 38.62
C ASP A 357 -6.02 6.62 37.46
N GLU A 358 -7.25 6.16 37.73
CA GLU A 358 -8.12 5.57 36.71
C GLU A 358 -8.42 6.55 35.55
N GLN A 359 -8.56 7.84 35.80
CA GLN A 359 -9.05 8.85 34.84
C GLN A 359 -7.99 9.85 34.41
N ASN A 360 -6.92 10.00 35.20
CA ASN A 360 -5.89 11.01 34.98
C ASN A 360 -4.58 10.35 34.54
N CYS A 361 -3.95 10.94 33.53
CA CYS A 361 -2.64 10.54 33.07
C CYS A 361 -1.74 11.76 32.85
N SER A 362 -0.44 11.56 32.94
CA SER A 362 0.55 12.51 32.43
C SER A 362 1.16 12.00 31.12
N VAL A 363 1.40 12.94 30.20
CA VAL A 363 2.09 12.67 28.94
C VAL A 363 3.50 13.22 29.04
N THR A 364 4.49 12.36 28.80
CA THR A 364 5.91 12.71 28.76
C THR A 364 6.53 12.23 27.45
N THR A 365 7.75 12.67 27.14
CA THR A 365 8.55 12.11 26.05
C THR A 365 9.65 11.20 26.60
N VAL A 366 10.00 10.16 25.83
CA VAL A 366 11.10 9.24 26.12
C VAL A 366 11.91 9.00 24.85
N ASN A 367 13.22 8.82 24.97
CA ASN A 367 14.07 8.51 23.82
C ASN A 367 13.65 7.19 23.17
N LYS A 368 13.57 7.17 21.84
CA LYS A 368 13.38 5.94 21.06
C LYS A 368 14.55 5.01 21.35
N LYS A 369 14.25 3.79 21.80
CA LYS A 369 15.25 2.76 22.05
C LYS A 369 15.66 2.06 20.76
#